data_AF-A0A353G791-F1
#
_entry.id   AF-A0A353G791-F1
#
_cell.length_a   1.000
_cell.length_b   1.000
_cell.length_c   1.000
_cell.angle_alpha   90.00
_cell.angle_beta   90.00
_cell.angle_gamma   90.00
#
_symmetry.space_group_name_H-M   'P 1'
#
loop_
_entity.id
_entity.type
_entity.pdbx_description
1 polymer ?
#
loop_
_entity_poly.entity_id
_entity_poly.type
_entity_poly.pdbx_seq_one_letter_code
_entity_poly.pdbx_strand_id
1 'polypeptide(L)'
;MFKFENHMSTGTVIEMLNHGLNWLRITGTANVVAEAAQIIGKTTRTVEAYRARSEDRQISADDLMKIFVEATARFAVIPRVPRVPITVFSSFGSPMVRVHSIFSASFLADMYGGHWQIEDGHHVVPRHLPERASRKSCLRTLLHTRAVTVEEACAALDCCPYALVAMQIEEPLVDVAAPSIEGLARLNMIATERMGEAA
;
A
#
# COMPACT_ATOMS: atom_id res chain seq x y z
N MET A 1 -4.36 6.81 14.39
CA MET A 1 -3.32 7.24 13.44
C MET A 1 -1.98 7.05 14.13
N PHE A 2 -1.08 6.27 13.53
CA PHE A 2 0.24 5.98 14.11
C PHE A 2 1.22 7.12 13.77
N LYS A 3 2.25 7.31 14.61
CA LYS A 3 3.29 8.30 14.36
C LYS A 3 4.25 7.77 13.31
N PHE A 4 4.51 8.56 12.26
CA PHE A 4 5.50 8.19 11.25
C PHE A 4 6.93 8.50 11.74
N GLU A 5 7.82 7.52 11.59
CA GLU A 5 9.26 7.63 11.83
C GLU A 5 9.99 6.81 10.76
N ASN A 6 11.15 7.28 10.28
CA ASN A 6 11.93 6.52 9.29
C ASN A 6 12.36 5.14 9.81
N HIS A 7 12.56 5.01 11.13
CA HIS A 7 12.84 3.75 11.80
C HIS A 7 11.79 3.49 12.88
N MET A 8 10.75 2.74 12.49
CA MET A 8 9.60 2.46 13.34
C MET A 8 9.98 1.56 14.53
N SER A 9 9.63 1.98 15.74
CA SER A 9 9.69 1.13 16.93
C SER A 9 8.67 -0.02 16.87
N THR A 10 8.89 -1.09 17.64
CA THR A 10 7.90 -2.17 17.80
C THR A 10 6.53 -1.64 18.23
N GLY A 11 6.49 -0.66 19.13
CA GLY A 11 5.25 -0.02 19.57
C GLY A 11 4.51 0.66 18.41
N THR A 12 5.24 1.38 17.56
CA THR A 12 4.70 2.03 16.37
C THR A 12 4.17 1.00 15.36
N VAL A 13 4.86 -0.13 15.17
CA VAL A 13 4.39 -1.20 14.28
C VAL A 13 3.11 -1.86 14.80
N ILE A 14 2.97 -2.04 16.11
CA ILE A 14 1.72 -2.51 16.72
C ILE A 14 0.59 -1.51 16.47
N GLU A 15 0.85 -0.21 16.56
CA GLU A 15 -0.14 0.84 16.24
C GLU A 15 -0.53 0.81 14.76
N MET A 16 0.43 0.61 13.86
CA MET A 16 0.18 0.43 12.42
C MET A 16 -0.72 -0.77 12.16
N LEU A 17 -0.42 -1.93 12.76
CA LEU A 17 -1.26 -3.12 12.66
C LEU A 17 -2.68 -2.85 13.17
N ASN A 18 -2.82 -2.29 14.37
CA ASN A 18 -4.13 -1.98 14.94
C ASN A 18 -4.91 -0.97 14.07
N HIS A 19 -4.22 -0.05 13.40
CA HIS A 19 -4.84 0.87 12.45
C HIS A 19 -5.38 0.14 11.22
N GLY A 20 -4.61 -0.79 10.63
CA GLY A 20 -5.08 -1.66 9.55
C GLY A 20 -6.30 -2.51 9.96
N LEU A 21 -6.26 -3.11 11.14
CA LEU A 21 -7.39 -3.88 11.70
C LEU A 21 -8.63 -3.01 11.92
N ASN A 22 -8.45 -1.77 12.38
CA ASN A 22 -9.55 -0.83 12.54
C ASN A 22 -10.21 -0.46 11.20
N TRP A 23 -9.43 -0.36 10.12
CA TRP A 23 -9.98 -0.17 8.79
C TRP A 23 -10.78 -1.37 8.31
N LEU A 24 -10.28 -2.60 8.49
CA LEU A 24 -11.06 -3.81 8.21
C LEU A 24 -12.39 -3.85 8.99
N ARG A 25 -12.38 -3.34 10.23
CA ARG A 25 -13.60 -3.20 11.05
C ARG A 25 -14.59 -2.22 10.41
N ILE A 26 -14.10 -1.05 9.99
CA ILE A 26 -14.93 -0.01 9.35
C ILE A 26 -15.59 -0.53 8.07
N THR A 27 -14.92 -1.44 7.35
CA THR A 27 -15.48 -2.07 6.14
C THR A 27 -16.45 -3.22 6.44
N GLY A 28 -16.91 -3.38 7.68
CA GLY A 28 -17.96 -4.34 8.06
C GLY A 28 -17.47 -5.71 8.53
N THR A 29 -16.17 -5.88 8.77
CA THR A 29 -15.63 -7.17 9.24
C THR A 29 -15.91 -7.36 10.74
N ALA A 30 -16.72 -8.35 11.10
CA ALA A 30 -17.11 -8.63 12.48
C ALA A 30 -15.95 -9.18 13.35
N ASN A 31 -15.12 -10.07 12.80
CA ASN A 31 -13.94 -10.61 13.47
C ASN A 31 -12.67 -10.24 12.71
N VAL A 32 -12.15 -9.03 12.98
CA VAL A 32 -10.98 -8.48 12.28
C VAL A 32 -9.70 -9.27 12.47
N VAL A 33 -9.54 -9.96 13.60
CA VAL A 33 -8.34 -10.79 13.86
C VAL A 33 -8.38 -12.05 13.01
N ALA A 34 -9.54 -12.71 12.93
CA ALA A 34 -9.72 -13.89 12.07
C ALA A 34 -9.55 -13.54 10.59
N GLU A 35 -10.13 -12.42 10.16
CA GLU A 35 -9.97 -11.91 8.81
C GLU A 35 -8.51 -11.59 8.49
N ALA A 36 -7.84 -10.81 9.34
CA ALA A 36 -6.43 -10.49 9.14
C ALA A 36 -5.59 -11.76 9.05
N ALA A 37 -5.83 -12.74 9.91
CA ALA A 37 -5.15 -14.03 9.88
C ALA A 37 -5.35 -14.75 8.54
N GLN A 38 -6.55 -14.73 7.97
CA GLN A 38 -6.82 -15.27 6.63
C GLN A 38 -6.05 -14.52 5.54
N ILE A 39 -6.11 -13.18 5.54
CA ILE A 39 -5.41 -12.31 4.57
C ILE A 39 -3.91 -12.63 4.50
N ILE A 40 -3.28 -12.83 5.67
CA ILE A 40 -1.83 -13.04 5.76
C ILE A 40 -1.44 -14.53 5.82
N GLY A 41 -2.39 -15.45 5.74
CA GLY A 41 -2.15 -16.90 5.79
C GLY A 41 -1.55 -17.37 7.12
N LYS A 42 -1.99 -16.79 8.24
CA LYS A 42 -1.53 -17.13 9.61
C LYS A 42 -2.71 -17.59 10.47
N THR A 43 -2.41 -18.02 11.70
CA THR A 43 -3.45 -18.34 12.70
C THR A 43 -3.92 -17.08 13.42
N THR A 44 -5.14 -17.10 13.96
CA THR A 44 -5.68 -16.00 14.78
C THR A 44 -4.76 -15.69 15.97
N ARG A 45 -4.27 -16.74 16.64
CA ARG A 45 -3.31 -16.64 17.75
C ARG A 45 -2.03 -15.89 17.35
N THR A 46 -1.55 -16.10 16.13
CA THR A 46 -0.37 -15.38 15.61
C THR A 46 -0.65 -13.88 15.48
N VAL A 47 -1.83 -13.50 14.99
CA VAL A 47 -2.22 -12.09 14.87
C VAL A 47 -2.43 -11.45 16.24
N GLU A 48 -2.99 -12.18 17.21
CA GLU A 48 -3.10 -11.70 18.59
C GLU A 48 -1.73 -11.49 19.23
N ALA A 49 -0.81 -12.43 19.02
CA ALA A 49 0.58 -12.30 19.47
C ALA A 49 1.26 -11.05 18.90
N TYR A 50 1.07 -10.75 17.61
CA TYR A 50 1.62 -9.52 16.99
C TYR A 50 1.09 -8.23 17.61
N ARG A 51 -0.06 -8.27 18.30
CA ARG A 51 -0.64 -7.10 18.97
C ARG A 51 -0.21 -6.99 20.43
N ALA A 52 0.33 -8.06 21.01
CA ALA A 52 0.73 -8.11 22.40
C ALA A 52 2.09 -7.40 22.58
N ARG A 53 2.11 -6.31 23.35
CA ARG A 53 3.35 -5.57 23.65
C ARG A 53 4.38 -6.38 24.43
N SER A 54 3.95 -7.46 25.07
CA SER A 54 4.78 -8.35 25.90
C SER A 54 5.42 -9.50 25.13
N GLU A 55 5.03 -9.73 23.88
CA GLU A 55 5.59 -10.80 23.06
C GLU A 55 6.64 -10.26 22.08
N ASP A 56 7.75 -10.98 21.92
CA ASP A 56 8.83 -10.66 20.96
C ASP A 56 8.47 -11.10 19.53
N ARG A 57 7.21 -10.94 19.14
CA ARG A 57 6.68 -11.36 17.84
C ARG A 57 6.12 -10.16 17.13
N GLN A 58 6.74 -9.83 16.00
CA GLN A 58 6.36 -8.71 15.17
C GLN A 58 5.83 -9.20 13.83
N ILE A 59 4.77 -8.55 13.33
CA ILE A 59 4.26 -8.80 11.99
C ILE A 59 5.32 -8.42 10.95
N SER A 60 5.45 -9.18 9.86
CA SER A 60 6.32 -8.80 8.75
C SER A 60 5.78 -7.55 8.03
N ALA A 61 6.66 -6.77 7.39
CA ALA A 61 6.23 -5.61 6.61
C ALA A 61 5.29 -6.01 5.45
N ASP A 62 5.57 -7.15 4.80
CA ASP A 62 4.74 -7.69 3.73
C ASP A 62 3.33 -8.08 4.20
N ASP A 63 3.23 -8.76 5.34
CA ASP A 63 1.92 -9.14 5.90
C ASP A 63 1.13 -7.90 6.33
N LEU A 64 1.81 -6.88 6.87
CA LEU A 64 1.19 -5.61 7.19
C LEU A 64 0.67 -4.91 5.93
N MET A 65 1.44 -4.91 4.84
CA MET A 65 1.03 -4.34 3.56
C MET A 65 -0.20 -5.05 2.99
N LYS A 66 -0.27 -6.39 3.04
CA LYS A 66 -1.45 -7.16 2.60
C LYS A 66 -2.73 -6.73 3.33
N ILE A 67 -2.65 -6.52 4.65
CA ILE A 67 -3.80 -6.03 5.44
C ILE A 67 -4.26 -4.67 4.93
N PHE A 68 -3.35 -3.74 4.67
CA PHE A 68 -3.71 -2.42 4.14
C PHE A 68 -4.28 -2.48 2.72
N VAL A 69 -3.74 -3.34 1.86
CA VAL A 69 -4.25 -3.54 0.50
C VAL A 69 -5.70 -4.04 0.54
N GLU A 70 -5.96 -5.07 1.34
CA GLU A 70 -7.31 -5.62 1.48
C GLU A 70 -8.28 -4.60 2.09
N ALA A 71 -7.85 -3.91 3.14
CA ALA A 71 -8.66 -2.84 3.74
C ALA A 71 -8.97 -1.72 2.74
N THR A 72 -8.02 -1.39 1.84
CA THR A 72 -8.26 -0.44 0.75
C THR A 72 -9.27 -0.95 -0.25
N ALA A 73 -9.11 -2.19 -0.72
CA ALA A 73 -10.04 -2.78 -1.68
C ALA A 73 -11.48 -2.80 -1.14
N ARG A 74 -11.67 -3.22 0.12
CA ARG A 74 -12.98 -3.22 0.79
C ARG A 74 -13.52 -1.82 1.05
N PHE A 75 -12.67 -0.88 1.44
CA PHE A 75 -13.12 0.48 1.67
C PHE A 75 -13.54 1.15 0.36
N ALA A 76 -12.81 0.89 -0.72
CA ALA A 76 -12.98 1.58 -1.98
C ALA A 76 -14.30 1.26 -2.69
N VAL A 77 -14.93 0.11 -2.38
CA VAL A 77 -16.26 -0.27 -2.88
C VAL A 77 -17.42 0.36 -2.11
N ILE A 78 -17.16 0.99 -0.96
CA ILE A 78 -18.21 1.66 -0.17
C ILE A 78 -18.66 2.91 -0.97
N PRO A 79 -19.94 2.99 -1.40
CA PRO A 79 -20.41 4.10 -2.21
C PRO A 79 -20.29 5.42 -1.44
N ARG A 80 -19.53 6.37 -1.99
CA ARG A 80 -19.56 7.77 -1.53
C ARG A 80 -20.36 8.58 -2.54
N VAL A 81 -21.58 8.95 -2.17
CA VAL A 81 -22.43 9.81 -3.01
C VAL A 81 -21.92 11.25 -2.96
N PRO A 82 -21.85 11.98 -4.09
CA PRO A 82 -21.87 11.54 -5.50
C PRO A 82 -20.45 11.40 -6.06
N ARG A 83 -20.08 10.22 -6.61
CA ARG A 83 -18.81 10.03 -7.35
C ARG A 83 -18.97 9.00 -8.48
N VAL A 84 -18.52 9.38 -9.68
CA VAL A 84 -18.41 8.50 -10.86
C VAL A 84 -17.55 7.27 -10.51
N PRO A 85 -17.99 6.04 -10.80
CA PRO A 85 -17.20 4.86 -10.50
C PRO A 85 -15.97 4.78 -11.41
N ILE A 86 -14.89 4.26 -10.85
CA ILE A 86 -13.61 4.05 -11.49
C ILE A 86 -13.35 2.55 -11.45
N THR A 87 -13.14 1.93 -12.61
CA THR A 87 -12.84 0.50 -12.68
C THR A 87 -11.33 0.29 -12.70
N VAL A 88 -10.82 -0.53 -11.78
CA VAL A 88 -9.43 -1.01 -11.78
C VAL A 88 -9.38 -2.34 -12.53
N PHE A 89 -8.44 -2.45 -13.45
CA PHE A 89 -8.20 -3.61 -14.30
C PHE A 89 -6.84 -4.23 -13.96
N SER A 90 -6.75 -5.55 -14.12
CA SER A 90 -5.48 -6.27 -14.03
C SER A 90 -4.54 -5.92 -15.20
N SER A 91 -3.31 -6.40 -15.14
CA SER A 91 -2.35 -6.33 -16.25
C SER A 91 -2.90 -6.92 -17.57
N PHE A 92 -3.78 -7.91 -17.48
CA PHE A 92 -4.44 -8.57 -18.61
C PHE A 92 -5.74 -7.90 -19.05
N GLY A 93 -6.12 -6.76 -18.45
CA GLY A 93 -7.32 -6.02 -18.80
C GLY A 93 -8.63 -6.60 -18.24
N SER A 94 -8.57 -7.54 -17.29
CA SER A 94 -9.78 -8.03 -16.61
C SER A 94 -10.18 -7.07 -15.49
N PRO A 95 -11.47 -6.72 -15.34
CA PRO A 95 -11.91 -5.85 -14.25
C PRO A 95 -11.74 -6.55 -12.89
N MET A 96 -11.12 -5.86 -11.94
CA MET A 96 -10.84 -6.39 -10.60
C MET A 96 -11.77 -5.79 -9.56
N VAL A 97 -11.90 -4.47 -9.52
CA VAL A 97 -12.68 -3.76 -8.49
C VAL A 97 -13.17 -2.42 -9.04
N ARG A 98 -14.37 -2.00 -8.59
CA ARG A 98 -14.92 -0.66 -8.85
C ARG A 98 -14.77 0.19 -7.60
N VAL A 99 -14.18 1.37 -7.77
CA VAL A 99 -13.86 2.28 -6.66
C VAL A 99 -14.40 3.68 -6.92
N HIS A 100 -14.47 4.49 -5.88
CA HIS A 100 -14.98 5.87 -5.95
C HIS A 100 -13.91 6.94 -5.65
N SER A 101 -12.64 6.58 -5.71
CA SER A 101 -11.52 7.49 -5.44
C SER A 101 -10.38 7.22 -6.40
N ILE A 102 -9.88 8.27 -7.07
CA ILE A 102 -8.70 8.18 -7.94
C ILE A 102 -7.47 7.70 -7.16
N PHE A 103 -7.34 8.09 -5.88
CA PHE A 103 -6.26 7.65 -4.99
C PHE A 103 -6.33 6.13 -4.75
N SER A 104 -7.51 5.61 -4.41
CA SER A 104 -7.70 4.17 -4.21
C SER A 104 -7.54 3.40 -5.54
N ALA A 105 -8.01 3.95 -6.65
CA ALA A 105 -7.83 3.35 -7.98
C ALA A 105 -6.35 3.23 -8.35
N SER A 106 -5.60 4.31 -8.15
CA SER A 106 -4.16 4.36 -8.45
C SER A 106 -3.38 3.42 -7.55
N PHE A 107 -3.64 3.45 -6.23
CA PHE A 107 -3.03 2.54 -5.29
C PHE A 107 -3.28 1.07 -5.67
N LEU A 108 -4.54 0.68 -5.93
CA LEU A 108 -4.88 -0.69 -6.27
C LEU A 108 -4.33 -1.11 -7.64
N ALA A 109 -4.33 -0.22 -8.63
CA ALA A 109 -3.69 -0.49 -9.92
C ALA A 109 -2.19 -0.75 -9.75
N ASP A 110 -1.47 0.08 -8.98
CA ASP A 110 -0.05 -0.12 -8.70
C ASP A 110 0.19 -1.48 -7.99
N MET A 111 -0.65 -1.83 -7.02
CA MET A 111 -0.51 -3.07 -6.26
C MET A 111 -0.86 -4.33 -7.06
N TYR A 112 -1.75 -4.22 -8.03
CA TYR A 112 -2.16 -5.32 -8.91
C TYR A 112 -1.39 -5.38 -10.24
N GLY A 113 -0.44 -4.46 -10.47
CA GLY A 113 0.29 -4.36 -11.75
C GLY A 113 -0.63 -4.00 -12.92
N GLY A 114 -1.68 -3.25 -12.65
CA GLY A 114 -2.80 -2.99 -13.55
C GLY A 114 -2.92 -1.53 -14.00
N HIS A 115 -4.12 -1.15 -14.41
CA HIS A 115 -4.48 0.22 -14.76
C HIS A 115 -5.92 0.50 -14.33
N TRP A 116 -6.39 1.75 -14.44
CA TRP A 116 -7.76 2.10 -14.11
C TRP A 116 -8.39 3.04 -15.15
N GLN A 117 -9.72 3.01 -15.25
CA GLN A 117 -10.50 3.82 -16.20
C GLN A 117 -11.73 4.40 -15.51
N ILE A 118 -12.11 5.61 -15.90
CA ILE A 118 -13.37 6.25 -15.48
C ILE A 118 -14.47 5.83 -16.45
N GLU A 119 -15.69 5.54 -15.97
CA GLU A 119 -16.79 4.93 -16.75
C GLU A 119 -17.16 5.68 -18.04
N ASP A 120 -16.81 6.96 -18.19
CA ASP A 120 -16.96 7.74 -19.43
C ASP A 120 -15.92 7.43 -20.54
N GLY A 121 -15.18 6.32 -20.44
CA GLY A 121 -14.24 5.86 -21.47
C GLY A 121 -12.91 6.64 -21.54
N HIS A 122 -12.68 7.56 -20.61
CA HIS A 122 -11.40 8.27 -20.50
C HIS A 122 -10.38 7.41 -19.76
N HIS A 123 -9.31 7.01 -20.47
CA HIS A 123 -8.09 6.51 -19.85
C HIS A 123 -7.42 7.64 -19.11
N VAL A 124 -7.40 7.57 -17.78
CA VAL A 124 -6.68 8.56 -16.98
C VAL A 124 -5.39 7.90 -16.49
N VAL A 125 -4.28 8.40 -17.03
CA VAL A 125 -2.94 8.00 -16.60
C VAL A 125 -2.67 8.65 -15.23
N PRO A 126 -1.96 8.00 -14.29
CA PRO A 126 -1.61 8.54 -12.97
C PRO A 126 -0.90 9.91 -12.96
N ARG A 127 -0.54 10.48 -14.12
CA ARG A 127 0.13 11.79 -14.28
C ARG A 127 -0.67 12.99 -13.76
N HIS A 128 -1.95 12.82 -13.42
CA HIS A 128 -2.79 13.88 -12.83
C HIS A 128 -2.90 13.80 -11.30
N LEU A 129 -2.17 12.87 -10.66
CA LEU A 129 -2.13 12.79 -9.20
C LEU A 129 -1.34 13.97 -8.61
N PRO A 130 -1.75 14.50 -7.44
CA PRO A 130 -0.91 15.40 -6.65
C PRO A 130 0.50 14.83 -6.48
N GLU A 131 1.51 15.70 -6.42
CA GLU A 131 2.93 15.30 -6.38
C GLU A 131 3.21 14.22 -5.33
N ARG A 132 2.60 14.35 -4.16
CA ARG A 132 2.71 13.38 -3.06
C ARG A 132 2.22 11.99 -3.46
N ALA A 133 1.02 11.87 -4.03
CA ALA A 133 0.47 10.61 -4.50
C ALA A 133 1.26 10.04 -5.69
N SER A 134 1.75 10.91 -6.58
CA SER A 134 2.65 10.53 -7.67
C SER A 134 3.94 9.89 -7.16
N ARG A 135 4.54 10.44 -6.09
CA ARG A 135 5.74 9.88 -5.45
C ARG A 135 5.52 8.51 -4.84
N LYS A 136 4.37 8.30 -4.18
CA LYS A 136 4.01 6.97 -3.64
C LYS A 136 3.78 5.96 -4.76
N SER A 137 3.08 6.38 -5.83
CA SER A 137 2.84 5.54 -7.00
C SER A 137 4.16 5.12 -7.65
N CYS A 138 5.09 6.05 -7.87
CA CYS A 138 6.43 5.75 -8.37
C CYS A 138 7.15 4.71 -7.50
N LEU A 139 7.14 4.87 -6.16
CA LEU A 139 7.74 3.89 -5.25
C LEU A 139 7.09 2.50 -5.38
N ARG A 140 5.75 2.44 -5.39
CA ARG A 140 5.02 1.16 -5.55
C ARG A 140 5.35 0.50 -6.87
N THR A 141 5.39 1.25 -7.98
CA THR A 141 5.78 0.72 -9.29
C THR A 141 7.18 0.11 -9.25
N LEU A 142 8.17 0.83 -8.72
CA LEU A 142 9.56 0.36 -8.66
C LEU A 142 9.70 -0.94 -7.86
N LEU A 143 8.98 -1.06 -6.73
CA LEU A 143 8.98 -2.27 -5.90
C LEU A 143 8.19 -3.41 -6.56
N HIS A 144 7.02 -3.13 -7.12
CA HIS A 144 6.13 -4.14 -7.71
C HIS A 144 6.73 -4.76 -8.97
N THR A 145 7.33 -3.95 -9.85
CA THR A 145 8.03 -4.45 -11.05
C THR A 145 9.36 -5.11 -10.71
N ARG A 146 9.77 -5.12 -9.44
CA ARG A 146 11.06 -5.60 -8.95
C ARG A 146 12.25 -4.88 -9.60
N ALA A 147 12.03 -3.66 -10.09
CA ALA A 147 13.12 -2.81 -10.57
C ALA A 147 14.10 -2.49 -9.44
N VAL A 148 13.58 -2.37 -8.21
CA VAL A 148 14.36 -2.27 -6.97
C VAL A 148 13.83 -3.25 -5.92
N THR A 149 14.72 -3.69 -5.05
CA THR A 149 14.41 -4.51 -3.86
C THR A 149 13.97 -3.65 -2.68
N VAL A 150 13.38 -4.26 -1.65
CA VAL A 150 12.98 -3.56 -0.43
C VAL A 150 14.21 -3.00 0.29
N GLU A 151 15.32 -3.74 0.30
CA GLU A 151 16.59 -3.36 0.91
C GLU A 151 17.18 -2.12 0.23
N GLU A 152 17.19 -2.08 -1.11
CA GLU A 152 17.63 -0.92 -1.88
C GLU A 152 16.75 0.30 -1.64
N ALA A 153 15.42 0.10 -1.62
CA ALA A 153 14.47 1.16 -1.32
C ALA A 153 14.69 1.74 0.08
N CYS A 154 14.85 0.87 1.09
CA CYS A 154 15.13 1.27 2.47
C CYS A 154 16.46 2.02 2.58
N ALA A 155 17.52 1.57 1.90
CA ALA A 155 18.81 2.24 1.90
C ALA A 155 18.77 3.62 1.23
N ALA A 156 18.10 3.75 0.09
CA ALA A 156 18.01 5.01 -0.64
C ALA A 156 17.13 6.05 0.06
N LEU A 157 16.10 5.60 0.80
CA LEU A 157 15.16 6.44 1.53
C LEU A 157 15.54 6.65 3.00
N ASP A 158 16.65 6.05 3.45
CA ASP A 158 17.09 6.02 4.85
C ASP A 158 15.94 5.66 5.80
N CYS A 159 15.36 4.47 5.60
CA CYS A 159 14.19 4.03 6.33
C CYS A 159 14.17 2.52 6.58
N CYS A 160 13.31 2.06 7.48
CA CYS A 160 13.05 0.64 7.71
C CYS A 160 11.87 0.14 6.84
N PRO A 161 11.72 -1.19 6.67
CA PRO A 161 10.64 -1.76 5.85
C PRO A 161 9.22 -1.31 6.27
N TYR A 162 8.97 -1.04 7.54
CA TYR A 162 7.67 -0.55 8.02
C TYR A 162 7.42 0.91 7.63
N ALA A 163 8.46 1.75 7.67
CA ALA A 163 8.37 3.11 7.15
C ALA A 163 8.12 3.09 5.64
N LEU A 164 8.72 2.14 4.92
CA LEU A 164 8.47 1.91 3.50
C LEU A 164 7.01 1.52 3.23
N VAL A 165 6.38 0.69 4.08
CA VAL A 165 4.94 0.42 4.02
C VAL A 165 4.14 1.71 4.22
N ALA A 166 4.46 2.52 5.24
CA ALA A 166 3.77 3.78 5.49
C ALA A 166 3.90 4.79 4.34
N MET A 167 5.03 4.81 3.64
CA MET A 167 5.27 5.65 2.45
C MET A 167 4.50 5.16 1.21
N GLN A 168 4.04 3.90 1.17
CA GLN A 168 3.29 3.35 0.04
C GLN A 168 1.77 3.44 0.21
N ILE A 169 1.25 3.47 1.43
CA ILE A 169 -0.21 3.51 1.69
C ILE A 169 -0.77 4.88 1.28
N GLU A 170 -1.97 4.87 0.72
CA GLU A 170 -2.68 6.05 0.19
C GLU A 170 -3.92 6.40 1.03
N GLU A 171 -4.47 7.60 0.80
CA GLU A 171 -5.80 7.95 1.31
C GLU A 171 -6.88 6.99 0.79
N PRO A 172 -7.93 6.71 1.59
CA PRO A 172 -8.25 7.36 2.87
C PRO A 172 -7.68 6.66 4.10
N LEU A 173 -6.90 5.57 3.95
CA LEU A 173 -6.48 4.78 5.11
C LEU A 173 -5.44 5.50 5.94
N VAL A 174 -4.39 5.97 5.27
CA VAL A 174 -3.25 6.65 5.88
C VAL A 174 -2.59 7.52 4.81
N ASP A 175 -2.43 8.81 5.09
CA ASP A 175 -1.50 9.65 4.33
C ASP A 175 -0.54 10.39 5.26
N VAL A 176 0.37 9.63 5.89
CA VAL A 176 1.29 10.17 6.89
C VAL A 176 2.69 10.43 6.35
N ALA A 177 3.13 9.71 5.31
CA ALA A 177 4.44 9.90 4.70
C ALA A 177 4.40 9.69 3.18
N ALA A 178 5.40 10.24 2.49
CA ALA A 178 5.70 9.96 1.10
C ALA A 178 7.23 9.93 0.94
N PRO A 179 7.77 9.17 -0.02
CA PRO A 179 9.21 9.08 -0.19
C PRO A 179 9.82 10.44 -0.58
N SER A 180 11.07 10.69 -0.17
CA SER A 180 11.80 11.91 -0.52
C SER A 180 12.08 11.95 -2.03
N ILE A 181 12.20 13.16 -2.57
CA ILE A 181 12.49 13.35 -4.00
C ILE A 181 13.88 12.81 -4.31
N GLU A 182 14.87 13.08 -3.45
CA GLU A 182 16.24 12.61 -3.63
C GLU A 182 16.34 11.08 -3.56
N GLY A 183 15.61 10.45 -2.63
CA GLY A 183 15.58 8.99 -2.51
C GLY A 183 14.93 8.33 -3.72
N LEU A 184 13.82 8.88 -4.22
CA LEU A 184 13.21 8.41 -5.47
C LEU A 184 14.13 8.59 -6.68
N ALA A 185 14.85 9.71 -6.78
CA ALA A 185 15.79 9.92 -7.87
C ALA A 185 16.88 8.84 -7.88
N ARG A 186 17.44 8.50 -6.71
CA ARG A 186 18.40 7.39 -6.56
C ARG A 186 17.81 6.05 -6.99
N LEU A 187 16.59 5.74 -6.58
CA LEU A 187 15.94 4.47 -6.96
C LEU A 187 15.66 4.37 -8.46
N ASN A 188 15.28 5.46 -9.11
CA ASN A 188 15.11 5.49 -10.56
C ASN A 188 16.44 5.29 -11.30
N MET A 189 17.56 5.82 -10.78
CA MET A 189 18.89 5.54 -11.34
C MET A 189 19.23 4.04 -11.26
N ILE A 190 19.05 3.42 -10.10
CA ILE A 190 19.27 1.97 -9.91
C ILE A 190 18.42 1.14 -10.89
N ALA A 191 17.14 1.50 -11.02
CA ALA A 191 16.24 0.85 -11.97
C ALA A 191 16.70 1.01 -13.44
N THR A 192 17.18 2.21 -13.81
CA THR A 192 17.66 2.52 -15.15
C THR A 192 18.93 1.75 -15.48
N GLU A 193 19.88 1.68 -14.56
CA GLU A 193 21.13 0.92 -14.70
C GLU A 193 20.84 -0.55 -14.99
N ARG A 194 19.94 -1.18 -14.23
CA ARG A 194 19.52 -2.58 -14.45
C ARG A 194 18.88 -2.83 -15.81
N MET A 195 18.07 -1.90 -16.30
CA MET A 195 17.48 -2.02 -17.63
C MET A 195 18.53 -1.91 -18.74
N GLY A 196 19.56 -1.10 -18.53
CA GLY A 196 20.69 -0.96 -19.46
C GLY A 196 21.65 -2.15 -19.45
N GLU A 197 21.79 -2.84 -18.33
CA GLU A 197 22.61 -4.08 -18.21
C GLU A 197 21.91 -5.32 -18.79
N ALA A 198 20.59 -5.29 -18.95
CA ALA A 198 19.78 -6.38 -19.50
C ALA A 198 19.55 -6.30 -21.03
N ALA A 199 20.07 -5.26 -21.69
CA ALA A 199 19.93 -4.99 -23.13
C ALA A 199 21.22 -5.33 -23.90
#